data_AF-A0A9P6Y932-F1
#
_entry.id   AF-A0A9P6Y932-F1
#
_cell.length_a   1.000
_cell.length_b   1.000
_cell.length_c   1.000
_cell.angle_alpha   90.00
_cell.angle_beta   90.00
_cell.angle_gamma   90.00
#
_symmetry.space_group_name_H-M   'P 1'
#
loop_
_entity.id
_entity.type
_entity.pdbx_description
1 polymer ?
#
loop_
_entity_poly.entity_id
_entity_poly.type
_entity_poly.pdbx_seq_one_letter_code
_entity_poly.pdbx_strand_id
1 'polypeptide(L)'
;MTRVFIECYKVVEEATEEDEETYRSRSELFMDLVSKRDYPLYYTMIKNPISLNIIKKRIHSTYYRTIAQFRDDFHLMFNNARIFNEEGSFVYEDANEMQKLFDARLEELCPGGVLPVNHTHRPDDEKSLMLNTSKFNEDDDDDDEEDTYEGEDEYDE
;
A
#
# COMPACT_ATOMS: atom_id res chain seq x y z
N MET A 1 -2.42 -10.96 -14.61
CA MET A 1 -2.01 -9.86 -13.69
C MET A 1 -2.25 -8.48 -14.28
N THR A 2 -1.67 -8.13 -15.45
CA THR A 2 -1.75 -6.76 -16.00
C THR A 2 -3.16 -6.20 -16.12
N ARG A 3 -4.17 -7.02 -16.48
CA ARG A 3 -5.57 -6.57 -16.52
C ARG A 3 -6.08 -6.13 -15.14
N VAL A 4 -5.83 -6.90 -14.09
CA VAL A 4 -6.25 -6.53 -12.71
C VAL A 4 -5.62 -5.21 -12.30
N PHE A 5 -4.31 -5.06 -12.53
CA PHE A 5 -3.59 -3.82 -12.20
C PHE A 5 -4.11 -2.61 -12.97
N ILE A 6 -4.43 -2.77 -14.25
CA ILE A 6 -5.02 -1.70 -15.06
C ILE A 6 -6.40 -1.29 -14.51
N GLU A 7 -7.23 -2.25 -14.13
CA GLU A 7 -8.57 -1.97 -13.62
C GLU A 7 -8.53 -1.29 -12.23
N CYS A 8 -7.60 -1.69 -11.36
CA CYS A 8 -7.37 -1.01 -10.08
C CYS A 8 -6.75 0.38 -10.27
N TYR A 9 -5.88 0.55 -11.26
CA TYR A 9 -5.29 1.85 -11.57
C TYR A 9 -6.35 2.83 -12.11
N LYS A 10 -7.24 2.37 -13.01
CA LYS A 10 -8.30 3.20 -13.58
C LYS A 10 -9.26 3.74 -12.53
N VAL A 11 -9.69 2.92 -11.56
CA VAL A 11 -10.63 3.40 -10.52
C VAL A 11 -10.03 4.56 -9.70
N VAL A 12 -8.71 4.57 -9.54
CA VAL A 12 -7.99 5.68 -8.89
C VAL A 12 -7.82 6.87 -9.84
N GLU A 13 -7.38 6.64 -11.08
CA GLU A 13 -7.15 7.71 -12.07
C GLU A 13 -8.46 8.48 -12.38
N GLU A 14 -9.58 7.78 -12.44
CA GLU A 14 -10.90 8.31 -12.77
C GLU A 14 -11.69 8.76 -11.52
N ALA A 15 -11.11 8.67 -10.32
CA ALA A 15 -11.79 9.08 -9.09
C ALA A 15 -12.10 10.58 -9.09
N THR A 16 -13.36 10.91 -8.78
CA THR A 16 -13.85 12.28 -8.73
C THR A 16 -14.46 12.61 -7.37
N GLU A 17 -14.45 13.90 -7.06
CA GLU A 17 -15.33 14.52 -6.08
C GLU A 17 -16.49 15.14 -6.84
N GLU A 18 -17.70 14.69 -6.52
CA GLU A 18 -18.95 15.18 -7.08
C GLU A 18 -19.80 15.76 -5.96
N ASP A 19 -20.03 17.07 -6.02
CA ASP A 19 -21.09 17.75 -5.27
C ASP A 19 -21.94 18.61 -6.22
N GLU A 20 -22.96 19.31 -5.70
CA GLU A 20 -23.90 20.08 -6.53
C GLU A 20 -23.23 21.19 -7.36
N GLU A 21 -21.98 21.58 -7.03
CA GLU A 21 -21.28 22.72 -7.63
C GLU A 21 -19.92 22.36 -8.25
N THR A 22 -19.35 21.19 -7.92
CA THR A 22 -17.99 20.82 -8.28
C THR A 22 -17.89 19.42 -8.86
N TYR A 23 -17.10 19.32 -9.94
CA TYR A 23 -16.65 18.07 -10.52
C TYR A 23 -15.14 18.16 -10.62
N ARG A 24 -14.45 17.42 -9.77
CA ARG A 24 -13.02 17.56 -9.61
C ARG A 24 -12.34 16.21 -9.58
N SER A 25 -11.27 16.08 -10.34
CA SER A 25 -10.44 14.87 -10.30
C SER A 25 -9.66 14.81 -8.98
N ARG A 26 -9.79 13.69 -8.25
CA ARG A 26 -9.01 13.42 -7.04
C ARG A 26 -7.56 13.05 -7.36
N SER A 27 -7.32 12.52 -8.55
CA SER A 27 -6.01 12.00 -8.97
C SER A 27 -5.05 13.08 -9.47
N GLU A 28 -5.52 14.28 -9.77
CA GLU A 28 -4.75 15.35 -10.45
C GLU A 28 -3.41 15.65 -9.75
N LEU A 29 -3.42 15.82 -8.43
CA LEU A 29 -2.21 16.12 -7.64
C LEU A 29 -1.32 14.90 -7.35
N PHE A 30 -1.74 13.71 -7.77
CA PHE A 30 -1.02 12.44 -7.59
C PHE A 30 -0.38 11.94 -8.89
N MET A 31 -0.63 12.60 -10.03
CA MET A 31 -0.14 12.18 -11.33
C MET A 31 1.39 12.18 -11.41
N ASP A 32 2.01 13.28 -10.98
CA ASP A 32 3.45 13.50 -11.04
C ASP A 32 4.00 13.97 -9.69
N LEU A 33 5.28 13.65 -9.45
CA LEU A 33 5.98 14.17 -8.28
C LEU A 33 6.16 15.69 -8.39
N VAL A 34 5.98 16.39 -7.27
CA VAL A 34 6.31 17.81 -7.17
C VAL A 34 7.78 18.07 -7.51
N SER A 35 8.06 19.21 -8.13
CA SER A 35 9.44 19.60 -8.48
C SER A 35 10.34 19.64 -7.25
N LYS A 36 11.46 18.90 -7.26
CA LYS A 36 12.42 18.88 -6.15
C LYS A 36 13.07 20.24 -5.88
N ARG A 37 13.20 21.07 -6.91
CA ARG A 37 13.73 22.43 -6.77
C ARG A 37 12.76 23.33 -6.01
N ASP A 38 11.47 23.19 -6.33
CA ASP A 38 10.44 24.10 -5.83
C ASP A 38 9.86 23.60 -4.49
N TYR A 39 9.94 22.29 -4.23
CA TYR A 39 9.47 21.63 -2.99
C TYR A 39 10.57 20.79 -2.32
N PRO A 40 11.69 21.39 -1.89
CA PRO A 40 12.80 20.62 -1.30
C PRO A 40 12.44 19.92 0.02
N LEU A 41 11.52 20.50 0.80
CA LEU A 41 11.06 19.91 2.07
C LEU A 41 10.32 18.58 1.87
N TYR A 42 9.55 18.46 0.78
CA TYR A 42 8.87 17.21 0.42
C TYR A 42 9.87 16.06 0.34
N TYR A 43 10.99 16.26 -0.34
CA TYR A 43 12.05 15.26 -0.50
C TYR A 43 12.94 15.06 0.73
N THR A 44 12.76 15.88 1.76
CA THR A 44 13.41 15.72 3.07
C THR A 44 12.54 14.88 4.00
N MET A 45 11.22 15.08 3.95
CA MET A 45 10.26 14.35 4.78
C MET A 45 9.85 12.99 4.18
N ILE A 46 9.65 12.94 2.86
CA ILE A 46 9.16 11.76 2.15
C ILE A 46 10.34 10.94 1.63
N LYS A 47 10.59 9.80 2.27
CA LYS A 47 11.73 8.91 1.99
C LYS A 47 11.64 8.24 0.62
N ASN A 48 10.44 7.80 0.22
CA ASN A 48 10.22 7.09 -1.03
C ASN A 48 9.12 7.77 -1.87
N PRO A 49 9.43 8.88 -2.57
CA PRO A 49 8.48 9.54 -3.45
C PRO A 49 8.00 8.61 -4.57
N ILE A 50 6.68 8.57 -4.78
CA ILE A 50 6.04 7.82 -5.86
C ILE A 50 4.81 8.60 -6.38
N SER A 51 4.44 8.39 -7.63
CA SER A 51 3.27 9.01 -8.27
C SER A 51 2.53 8.00 -9.15
N LEU A 52 1.30 8.33 -9.56
CA LEU A 52 0.49 7.50 -10.46
C LEU A 52 1.22 7.23 -11.79
N ASN A 53 1.90 8.22 -12.39
CA ASN A 53 2.66 7.98 -13.62
C ASN A 53 3.82 7.00 -13.43
N ILE A 54 4.45 6.95 -12.25
CA ILE A 54 5.48 5.94 -11.94
C ILE A 54 4.83 4.56 -11.84
N ILE A 55 3.72 4.44 -11.12
CA ILE A 55 2.97 3.19 -10.97
C ILE A 55 2.48 2.69 -12.35
N LYS A 56 1.89 3.56 -13.18
CA LYS A 56 1.44 3.26 -14.54
C LYS A 56 2.56 2.67 -15.39
N LYS A 57 3.76 3.27 -15.35
CA LYS A 57 4.95 2.74 -16.04
C LYS A 57 5.35 1.36 -15.51
N ARG A 58 5.30 1.15 -14.19
CA ARG A 58 5.62 -0.13 -13.55
C ARG A 58 4.62 -1.23 -13.93
N ILE A 59 3.32 -0.93 -14.05
CA ILE A 59 2.28 -1.87 -14.53
C ILE A 59 2.61 -2.43 -15.92
N HIS A 60 3.15 -1.61 -16.82
CA HIS A 60 3.51 -2.00 -18.18
C HIS A 60 4.92 -2.63 -18.30
N SER A 61 5.59 -2.87 -17.17
CA SER A 61 6.91 -3.49 -17.09
C SER A 61 6.86 -4.85 -16.39
N THR A 62 8.02 -5.44 -16.07
CA THR A 62 8.14 -6.67 -15.27
C THR A 62 8.31 -6.40 -13.76
N TYR A 63 8.08 -5.17 -13.31
CA TYR A 63 8.32 -4.74 -11.94
C TYR A 63 7.43 -5.47 -10.92
N TYR A 64 6.11 -5.47 -11.14
CA TYR A 64 5.17 -6.14 -10.25
C TYR A 64 5.10 -7.64 -10.55
N ARG A 65 5.66 -8.44 -9.65
CA ARG A 65 5.61 -9.90 -9.69
C ARG A 65 4.49 -10.47 -8.82
N THR A 66 4.03 -9.69 -7.85
CA THR A 66 2.96 -10.07 -6.92
C THR A 66 1.94 -8.95 -6.78
N ILE A 67 0.73 -9.30 -6.36
CA ILE A 67 -0.31 -8.32 -6.01
C ILE A 67 0.15 -7.43 -4.85
N ALA A 68 0.86 -8.00 -3.87
CA ALA A 68 1.38 -7.25 -2.73
C ALA A 68 2.28 -6.09 -3.17
N GLN A 69 3.25 -6.32 -4.06
CA GLN A 69 4.13 -5.24 -4.57
C GLN A 69 3.35 -4.10 -5.24
N PHE A 70 2.27 -4.45 -5.94
CA PHE A 70 1.41 -3.48 -6.59
C PHE A 70 0.60 -2.67 -5.58
N ARG A 71 -0.04 -3.35 -4.61
CA ARG A 71 -0.78 -2.73 -3.50
C ARG A 71 0.11 -1.80 -2.68
N ASP A 72 1.30 -2.27 -2.32
CA ASP A 72 2.21 -1.56 -1.44
C ASP A 72 2.69 -0.24 -2.06
N ASP A 73 2.87 -0.17 -3.39
CA ASP A 73 3.20 1.08 -4.10
C ASP A 73 2.05 2.11 -4.06
N PHE A 74 0.80 1.66 -4.20
CA PHE A 74 -0.37 2.54 -4.06
C PHE A 74 -0.51 3.03 -2.61
N HIS A 75 -0.43 2.12 -1.64
CA HIS A 75 -0.48 2.46 -0.22
C HIS A 75 0.64 3.41 0.18
N LEU A 76 1.86 3.22 -0.36
CA LEU A 76 2.97 4.15 -0.18
C LEU A 76 2.63 5.54 -0.71
N MET A 77 2.04 5.65 -1.90
CA MET A 77 1.63 6.93 -2.48
C MET A 77 0.64 7.67 -1.58
N PHE A 78 -0.41 6.98 -1.11
CA PHE A 78 -1.42 7.56 -0.23
C PHE A 78 -0.85 7.92 1.15
N ASN A 79 0.01 7.08 1.72
CA ASN A 79 0.71 7.37 2.97
C ASN A 79 1.64 8.59 2.85
N ASN A 80 2.38 8.71 1.74
CA ASN A 80 3.22 9.89 1.50
C ASN A 80 2.38 11.17 1.45
N ALA A 81 1.20 11.12 0.82
CA ALA A 81 0.28 12.24 0.80
C ALA A 81 -0.20 12.60 2.22
N ARG A 82 -0.60 11.61 3.03
CA ARG A 82 -1.03 11.83 4.42
C ARG A 82 0.09 12.31 5.36
N ILE A 83 1.34 11.90 5.11
CA ILE A 83 2.49 12.35 5.92
C ILE A 83 2.83 13.81 5.63
N PHE A 84 2.74 14.23 4.38
CA PHE A 84 3.16 15.58 3.98
C PHE A 84 2.05 16.62 4.13
N ASN A 85 0.79 16.22 3.92
CA ASN A 85 -0.35 17.13 3.94
C ASN A 85 -1.10 17.03 5.28
N GLU A 86 -1.68 18.14 5.71
CA GLU A 86 -2.46 18.22 6.95
C GLU A 86 -3.73 17.37 6.86
N GLU A 87 -4.11 16.73 7.97
CA GLU A 87 -5.38 16.00 8.08
C GLU A 87 -6.58 16.93 7.82
N GLY A 88 -7.59 16.44 7.09
CA GLY A 88 -8.72 17.27 6.64
C GLY A 88 -8.40 18.21 5.47
N SER A 89 -7.13 18.32 5.04
CA SER A 89 -6.83 18.95 3.77
C SER A 89 -7.36 18.12 2.60
N PHE A 90 -7.68 18.79 1.51
CA PHE A 90 -8.11 18.17 0.28
C PHE A 90 -7.26 16.98 -0.17
N VAL A 91 -5.92 17.12 -0.14
CA VAL A 91 -5.01 16.09 -0.64
C VAL A 91 -5.01 14.87 0.29
N TYR A 92 -5.16 15.13 1.59
CA TYR A 92 -5.28 14.09 2.59
C TYR A 92 -6.59 13.29 2.38
N GLU A 93 -7.72 13.99 2.21
CA GLU A 93 -9.00 13.33 1.99
C GLU A 93 -9.07 12.61 0.63
N ASP A 94 -8.49 13.18 -0.41
CA ASP A 94 -8.33 12.51 -1.70
C ASP A 94 -7.54 11.20 -1.58
N ALA A 95 -6.46 11.19 -0.80
CA ALA A 95 -5.70 9.97 -0.54
C ALA A 95 -6.53 8.91 0.19
N ASN A 96 -7.42 9.33 1.11
CA ASN A 96 -8.30 8.41 1.82
C ASN A 96 -9.36 7.80 0.90
N GLU A 97 -10.05 8.64 0.12
CA GLU A 97 -11.11 8.17 -0.77
C GLU A 97 -10.57 7.31 -1.91
N MET A 98 -9.48 7.74 -2.55
CA MET A 98 -8.84 6.95 -3.60
C MET A 98 -8.30 5.62 -3.09
N GLN A 99 -7.77 5.56 -1.86
CA GLN A 99 -7.33 4.29 -1.28
C GLN A 99 -8.50 3.33 -1.04
N LYS A 100 -9.64 3.83 -0.52
CA LYS A 100 -10.84 3.00 -0.33
C LYS A 100 -11.32 2.39 -1.65
N LEU A 101 -11.37 3.21 -2.71
CA LEU A 101 -11.75 2.76 -4.07
C LEU A 101 -10.78 1.71 -4.60
N PHE A 102 -9.48 1.95 -4.43
CA PHE A 102 -8.43 1.03 -4.84
C PHE A 102 -8.54 -0.32 -4.12
N ASP A 103 -8.63 -0.32 -2.79
CA ASP A 103 -8.68 -1.52 -1.98
C ASP A 103 -9.95 -2.33 -2.27
N ALA A 104 -11.10 -1.67 -2.41
CA ALA A 104 -12.35 -2.32 -2.79
C ALA A 104 -12.26 -2.98 -4.17
N ARG A 105 -11.67 -2.29 -5.16
CA ARG A 105 -11.51 -2.83 -6.52
C ARG A 105 -10.52 -3.98 -6.56
N LEU A 106 -9.45 -3.92 -5.77
CA LEU A 106 -8.47 -4.98 -5.68
C LEU A 106 -9.05 -6.24 -5.04
N GLU A 107 -9.82 -6.09 -3.96
CA GLU A 107 -10.49 -7.21 -3.28
C GLU A 107 -11.56 -7.85 -4.17
N GLU A 108 -12.35 -7.06 -4.91
CA GLU A 108 -13.33 -7.59 -5.88
C GLU A 108 -12.66 -8.45 -6.95
N LEU A 109 -11.51 -8.01 -7.47
CA LEU A 109 -10.83 -8.70 -8.56
C LEU A 109 -9.92 -9.84 -8.09
N CYS A 110 -9.43 -9.79 -6.85
CA CYS A 110 -8.49 -10.75 -6.26
C CYS A 110 -8.83 -10.99 -4.78
N PRO A 111 -9.93 -11.71 -4.47
CA PRO A 111 -10.35 -11.94 -3.10
C PRO A 111 -9.24 -12.60 -2.27
N GLY A 112 -8.94 -12.05 -1.09
CA GLY A 112 -7.87 -12.55 -0.22
C GLY A 112 -6.47 -12.49 -0.86
N GLY A 113 -6.26 -11.63 -1.87
CA GLY A 113 -4.98 -11.49 -2.57
C GLY A 113 -4.66 -12.63 -3.54
N VAL A 114 -5.63 -13.48 -3.85
CA VAL A 114 -5.46 -14.59 -4.80
C VAL A 114 -5.92 -14.15 -6.19
N LEU A 115 -5.07 -14.35 -7.20
CA LEU A 115 -5.46 -14.08 -8.58
C LEU A 115 -6.58 -15.04 -9.00
N PRO A 116 -7.64 -14.56 -9.67
CA PRO A 116 -8.66 -15.44 -10.21
C PRO A 116 -8.02 -16.36 -11.24
N VAL A 117 -8.03 -17.66 -10.95
CA VAL A 117 -7.49 -18.68 -11.84
C VAL A 117 -8.41 -18.74 -13.05
N ASN A 118 -7.99 -18.13 -14.17
CA ASN A 118 -8.64 -18.39 -15.43
C ASN A 118 -8.42 -19.87 -15.76
N HIS A 119 -9.50 -20.64 -15.88
CA HIS A 119 -9.48 -22.03 -16.36
C HIS A 119 -9.07 -22.09 -17.84
N THR A 120 -7.80 -21.81 -18.14
CA THR A 120 -7.14 -22.14 -19.39
C THR A 120 -5.81 -22.83 -19.06
N HIS A 121 -5.92 -24.08 -18.57
CA HIS A 121 -4.95 -25.18 -18.54
C HIS A 121 -3.43 -24.86 -18.59
N ARG A 122 -2.71 -25.17 -17.51
CA ARG A 122 -1.72 -26.27 -17.40
C ARG A 122 -1.43 -26.58 -15.91
N PRO A 123 -1.36 -27.87 -15.52
CA PRO A 123 -1.19 -28.29 -14.12
C PRO A 123 0.19 -27.98 -13.50
N ASP A 124 1.16 -27.49 -14.29
CA ASP A 124 2.52 -27.22 -13.80
C ASP A 124 2.70 -25.83 -13.17
N ASP A 125 1.75 -24.90 -13.38
CA ASP A 125 1.85 -23.51 -12.91
C ASP A 125 1.31 -23.30 -11.47
N GLU A 126 0.55 -24.26 -10.93
CA GLU A 126 -0.05 -24.17 -9.59
C GLU A 126 1.00 -24.16 -8.46
N LYS A 127 2.16 -24.77 -8.70
CA LYS A 127 3.22 -24.92 -7.69
C LYS A 127 3.92 -23.60 -7.36
N SER A 128 3.90 -22.62 -8.27
CA SER A 128 4.55 -21.32 -8.04
C SER A 128 3.64 -20.30 -7.35
N LEU A 129 2.32 -20.48 -7.40
CA LEU A 129 1.35 -19.55 -6.82
C LEU A 129 1.00 -19.89 -5.36
N MET A 130 1.05 -21.17 -4.98
CA MET A 130 0.72 -21.61 -3.61
C MET A 130 1.89 -21.52 -2.61
N LEU A 131 3.14 -21.37 -3.08
CA LEU A 131 4.30 -21.45 -2.18
C LEU A 131 4.50 -20.19 -1.31
N ASN A 132 3.83 -19.08 -1.62
CA ASN A 132 4.03 -17.81 -0.90
C ASN A 132 3.00 -17.54 0.21
N THR A 133 2.00 -18.39 0.39
CA THR A 133 0.92 -18.19 1.37
C THR A 133 1.18 -18.87 2.72
N SER A 134 2.24 -19.67 2.85
CA SER A 134 2.48 -20.51 4.04
C SER A 134 3.54 -19.97 5.01
N LYS A 135 3.85 -18.67 4.96
CA LYS A 135 4.86 -18.08 5.86
C LYS A 135 4.43 -16.76 6.50
N PHE A 136 3.21 -16.73 7.02
CA PHE A 136 2.78 -15.78 8.04
C PHE A 136 1.80 -16.51 8.96
N ASN A 137 2.35 -17.20 9.96
CA ASN A 137 1.72 -17.31 11.26
C ASN A 137 2.76 -16.75 12.23
N GLU A 138 2.30 -15.74 12.96
CA GLU A 138 2.95 -15.00 14.03
C GLU A 138 3.36 -15.95 15.16
N ASP A 139 4.52 -15.69 15.77
CA ASP A 139 4.86 -16.04 17.16
C ASP A 139 5.94 -15.03 17.60
N ASP A 140 5.53 -13.77 17.78
CA ASP A 140 6.24 -12.77 18.60
C ASP A 140 5.27 -12.38 19.73
N ASP A 141 5.28 -13.18 20.81
CA ASP A 141 4.79 -12.77 22.13
C ASP A 141 6.03 -12.39 22.96
N ASP A 142 6.33 -11.08 23.01
CA ASP A 142 7.13 -10.46 24.06
C ASP A 142 6.17 -10.11 25.21
N ASP A 143 6.40 -10.64 26.42
CA ASP A 143 6.40 -9.80 27.63
C ASP A 143 6.91 -10.54 28.89
N ASP A 144 7.60 -9.72 29.70
CA ASP A 144 7.97 -9.84 31.11
C ASP A 144 9.24 -10.62 31.51
N GLU A 145 10.34 -9.86 31.56
CA GLU A 145 11.50 -10.08 32.43
C GLU A 145 11.10 -10.02 33.91
N GLU A 146 11.31 -11.12 34.66
CA GLU A 146 11.20 -11.16 36.12
C GLU A 146 12.60 -11.24 36.75
N ASP A 147 13.19 -10.09 37.07
CA ASP A 147 14.43 -9.99 37.86
C ASP A 147 14.10 -10.13 39.36
N THR A 148 14.24 -11.34 39.90
CA THR A 148 14.19 -11.59 41.34
C THR A 148 15.60 -11.53 41.93
N TYR A 149 15.86 -10.47 42.71
CA TYR A 149 17.04 -10.36 43.57
C TYR A 149 16.92 -11.37 44.74
N GLU A 150 17.67 -12.46 44.69
CA GLU A 150 17.94 -13.28 45.88
C GLU A 150 19.06 -12.62 46.70
N GLY A 151 18.72 -12.18 47.90
CA GLY A 151 19.67 -11.61 48.85
C GLY A 151 19.17 -11.75 50.27
N GLU A 152 19.28 -12.94 50.84
CA GLU A 152 19.29 -13.15 52.29
C GLU A 152 20.21 -14.33 52.63
N ASP A 153 21.38 -14.03 53.18
CA ASP A 153 22.10 -14.82 54.20
C ASP A 153 22.85 -13.75 55.02
N GLU A 154 22.99 -13.74 56.35
CA GLU A 154 22.39 -14.35 57.51
C GLU A 154 23.03 -13.53 58.66
N TYR A 155 22.27 -13.19 59.72
CA TYR A 155 22.81 -12.47 60.87
C TYR A 155 23.66 -13.42 61.70
N ASP A 156 24.83 -12.97 62.17
CA ASP A 156 25.38 -13.46 63.43
C ASP A 156 26.10 -12.35 64.22
N GLU A 157 25.99 -12.52 65.53
CA GLU A 157 26.09 -11.63 66.69
C GLU A 157 27.40 -10.84 66.91
#